data_AF-B6W7D2-F1
#
_entry.id   AF-B6W7D2-F1
#
_cell.length_a   1.000
_cell.length_b   1.000
_cell.length_c   1.000
_cell.angle_alpha   90.00
_cell.angle_beta   90.00
_cell.angle_gamma   90.00
#
_symmetry.space_group_name_H-M   'P 1'
#
loop_
_entity.id
_entity.type
_entity.pdbx_description
1 polymer ?
#
loop_
_entity_poly.entity_id
_entity_poly.type
_entity_poly.pdbx_seq_one_letter_code
_entity_poly.pdbx_strand_id
1 'polypeptide(L)'
;MEKEMSIFDKLEKSLTDFAKEDENHDSDNLDKKNPYKEIKLKEVFDEFFESLEKNNSDFSWVDKLNRIDKNKNAEDKDKVANIHYGLPSHVHGNYKDGSIYLCLFNPNVIGILDNNLIYKSESSKKESAKICSLEDYYTKPPLLEDKKDPIDDEFWRIINSYKEWKNDDKKRKVNIEKLKNLIISDESTLTKELKNPELGTYYIDNYFDKLINKCANKLKDTDKIVNMELCPFRSKNASTISNDILKSEISLFACYIIWYRIGKYINNKNTNKPIFIFRSYSKWEDMLEDSLYKLNNKKITKIIIREYITKIRNEFFYHFPNQSGMISSKNLRKFVSEEEFDHIRKNIKKSENK
;
A
#
# COMPACT_ATOMS: atom_id res chain seq x y z
N MET A 1 -35.87 -7.67 26.65
CA MET A 1 -35.02 -6.48 26.93
C MET A 1 -33.73 -6.68 26.15
N GLU A 2 -33.62 -6.11 24.95
CA GLU A 2 -32.34 -6.09 24.24
C GLU A 2 -31.38 -5.22 25.05
N LYS A 3 -30.22 -5.76 25.41
CA LYS A 3 -29.14 -4.99 26.02
C LYS A 3 -28.75 -3.91 25.01
N GLU A 4 -28.79 -2.63 25.40
CA GLU A 4 -28.27 -1.56 24.54
C GLU A 4 -26.82 -1.89 24.19
N MET A 5 -26.60 -2.16 22.91
CA MET A 5 -25.29 -2.49 22.36
C MET A 5 -24.39 -1.25 22.46
N SER A 6 -23.21 -1.41 23.06
CA SER A 6 -22.27 -0.29 23.18
C SER A 6 -21.86 0.23 21.80
N ILE A 7 -21.37 1.46 21.72
CA ILE A 7 -20.95 2.02 20.44
C ILE A 7 -19.75 1.25 19.84
N PHE A 8 -18.90 0.65 20.68
CA PHE A 8 -17.81 -0.22 20.21
C PHE A 8 -18.31 -1.57 19.71
N ASP A 9 -19.34 -2.14 20.34
CA ASP A 9 -19.97 -3.36 19.83
C ASP A 9 -20.60 -3.11 18.45
N LYS A 10 -21.13 -1.91 18.19
CA LYS A 10 -21.62 -1.50 16.85
C LYS A 10 -20.48 -1.46 15.82
N LEU A 11 -19.31 -0.96 16.19
CA LEU A 11 -18.12 -0.95 15.33
C LEU A 11 -17.60 -2.37 15.07
N GLU A 12 -17.48 -3.21 16.10
CA GLU A 12 -17.10 -4.62 15.95
C GLU A 12 -18.10 -5.36 15.06
N LYS A 13 -19.40 -5.15 15.26
CA LYS A 13 -20.45 -5.70 14.39
C LYS A 13 -20.27 -5.24 12.95
N SER A 14 -20.04 -3.95 12.71
CA SER A 14 -19.77 -3.41 11.36
C SER A 14 -18.57 -4.09 10.69
N LEU A 15 -17.49 -4.36 11.42
CA LEU A 15 -16.33 -5.08 10.89
C LEU A 15 -16.67 -6.54 10.57
N THR A 16 -17.37 -7.23 11.48
CA THR A 16 -17.77 -8.63 11.25
C THR A 16 -18.74 -8.76 10.08
N ASP A 17 -19.72 -7.86 9.95
CA ASP A 17 -20.66 -7.82 8.84
C ASP A 17 -19.94 -7.52 7.52
N PHE A 18 -18.96 -6.61 7.54
CA PHE A 18 -18.11 -6.35 6.38
C PHE A 18 -17.29 -7.58 5.98
N ALA A 19 -16.81 -8.36 6.95
CA ALA A 19 -16.01 -9.56 6.69
C ALA A 19 -16.83 -10.82 6.34
N LYS A 20 -18.17 -10.77 6.36
CA LYS A 20 -19.00 -11.90 5.95
C LYS A 20 -18.79 -12.20 4.46
N GLU A 21 -18.48 -13.46 4.20
CA GLU A 21 -18.48 -14.04 2.86
C GLU A 21 -19.94 -14.33 2.47
N ASP A 22 -20.30 -14.06 1.21
CA ASP A 22 -21.65 -14.37 0.71
C ASP A 22 -21.84 -15.90 0.70
N GLU A 23 -23.04 -16.40 1.00
CA GLU A 23 -23.32 -17.86 1.10
C GLU A 23 -23.07 -18.60 -0.23
N ASN A 24 -23.01 -17.86 -1.35
CA ASN A 24 -22.72 -18.37 -2.68
C ASN A 24 -21.23 -18.28 -3.07
N HIS A 25 -20.34 -17.78 -2.20
CA HIS A 25 -18.90 -17.62 -2.41
C HIS A 25 -18.45 -16.83 -3.68
N ASP A 26 -19.36 -16.19 -4.41
CA ASP A 26 -19.04 -15.52 -5.68
C ASP A 26 -18.33 -14.14 -5.53
N SER A 27 -18.55 -13.42 -4.41
CA SER A 27 -17.80 -12.20 -4.07
C SER A 27 -18.03 -11.79 -2.61
N ASP A 28 -16.98 -11.39 -1.88
CA ASP A 28 -17.15 -10.80 -0.54
C ASP A 28 -17.30 -9.27 -0.59
N ASN A 29 -17.60 -8.63 0.54
CA ASN A 29 -17.75 -7.17 0.57
C ASN A 29 -16.42 -6.44 0.33
N LEU A 30 -15.26 -7.09 0.53
CA LEU A 30 -13.96 -6.52 0.21
C LEU A 30 -13.77 -6.46 -1.31
N ASP A 31 -14.22 -7.47 -2.07
CA ASP A 31 -14.22 -7.47 -3.54
C ASP A 31 -15.05 -6.30 -4.09
N LYS A 32 -16.19 -5.99 -3.48
CA LYS A 32 -17.02 -4.83 -3.83
C LYS A 32 -16.32 -3.49 -3.56
N LYS A 33 -15.30 -3.48 -2.70
CA LYS A 33 -14.46 -2.31 -2.42
C LYS A 33 -13.14 -2.33 -3.20
N ASN A 34 -12.86 -3.38 -3.97
CA ASN A 34 -11.64 -3.49 -4.75
C ASN A 34 -11.74 -2.64 -6.02
N PRO A 35 -11.00 -1.53 -6.13
CA PRO A 35 -11.09 -0.62 -7.26
C PRO A 35 -10.62 -1.28 -8.57
N TYR A 36 -9.77 -2.32 -8.50
CA TYR A 36 -9.31 -3.06 -9.67
C TYR A 36 -10.36 -3.98 -10.30
N LYS A 37 -11.52 -4.15 -9.67
CA LYS A 37 -12.67 -4.81 -10.31
C LYS A 37 -13.30 -3.92 -11.39
N GLU A 38 -13.24 -2.61 -11.19
CA GLU A 38 -13.80 -1.65 -12.12
C GLU A 38 -12.72 -0.97 -12.97
N ILE A 39 -11.50 -0.81 -12.45
CA ILE A 39 -10.34 -0.38 -13.23
C ILE A 39 -9.88 -1.55 -14.10
N LYS A 40 -10.13 -1.42 -15.39
CA LYS A 40 -9.68 -2.40 -16.37
C LYS A 40 -8.19 -2.21 -16.67
N LEU A 41 -7.33 -2.76 -15.80
CA LEU A 41 -5.87 -2.59 -15.91
C LEU A 41 -5.29 -2.93 -17.29
N LYS A 42 -5.87 -3.91 -17.99
CA LYS A 42 -5.47 -4.23 -19.38
C LYS A 42 -5.63 -3.03 -20.31
N GLU A 43 -6.78 -2.37 -20.28
CA GLU A 43 -7.05 -1.18 -21.10
C GLU A 43 -6.13 -0.02 -20.68
N VAL A 44 -5.86 0.14 -19.38
CA VAL A 44 -4.90 1.14 -18.87
C VAL A 44 -3.48 0.90 -19.40
N PHE A 45 -3.01 -0.34 -19.42
CA PHE A 45 -1.70 -0.67 -20.00
C PHE A 45 -1.66 -0.44 -21.50
N ASP A 46 -2.74 -0.75 -22.22
CA ASP A 46 -2.83 -0.50 -23.66
C ASP A 46 -2.68 0.99 -23.96
N GLU A 47 -3.39 1.84 -23.22
CA GLU A 47 -3.26 3.29 -23.32
C GLU A 47 -1.87 3.80 -22.91
N PHE A 48 -1.26 3.20 -21.89
CA PHE A 48 0.11 3.51 -21.48
C PHE A 48 1.09 3.27 -22.62
N PHE A 49 1.04 2.10 -23.26
CA PHE A 49 1.94 1.76 -24.35
C PHE A 49 1.72 2.62 -25.60
N GLU A 50 0.46 2.90 -25.96
CA GLU A 50 0.16 3.85 -27.03
C GLU A 50 0.71 5.25 -26.73
N SER A 51 0.62 5.69 -25.48
CA SER A 51 1.14 6.99 -25.05
C SER A 51 2.67 7.00 -25.10
N LEU A 52 3.33 5.91 -24.70
CA LEU A 52 4.78 5.78 -24.77
C LEU A 52 5.28 5.82 -26.22
N GLU A 53 4.61 5.14 -27.16
CA GLU A 53 4.99 5.18 -28.59
C GLU A 53 4.78 6.54 -29.24
N LYS A 54 3.74 7.27 -28.84
CA LYS A 54 3.42 8.60 -29.36
C LYS A 54 4.15 9.72 -28.60
N ASN A 55 4.91 9.38 -27.55
CA ASN A 55 5.41 10.30 -26.53
C ASN A 55 4.33 11.30 -26.06
N ASN A 56 3.12 10.79 -25.81
CA ASN A 56 2.00 11.58 -25.35
C ASN A 56 2.14 11.88 -23.85
N SER A 57 2.36 13.15 -23.53
CA SER A 57 2.52 13.63 -22.15
C SER A 57 1.23 13.57 -21.30
N ASP A 58 0.07 13.33 -21.91
CA ASP A 58 -1.24 13.34 -21.23
C ASP A 58 -1.51 12.08 -20.40
N PHE A 59 -0.72 11.02 -20.57
CA PHE A 59 -0.83 9.83 -19.73
C PHE A 59 -0.47 10.15 -18.27
N SER A 60 -1.10 9.48 -17.31
CA SER A 60 -0.77 9.61 -15.89
C SER A 60 -1.35 8.41 -15.15
N TRP A 61 -0.52 7.65 -14.44
CA TRP A 61 -0.97 6.56 -13.60
C TRP A 61 -1.95 7.03 -12.54
N VAL A 62 -1.72 8.21 -11.95
CA VAL A 62 -2.68 8.85 -11.05
C VAL A 62 -4.01 9.04 -11.77
N ASP A 63 -4.03 9.65 -12.95
CA ASP A 63 -5.29 9.99 -13.63
C ASP A 63 -6.05 8.73 -14.09
N LYS A 64 -5.33 7.64 -14.40
CA LYS A 64 -5.92 6.36 -14.83
C LYS A 64 -6.42 5.51 -13.68
N LEU A 65 -5.74 5.56 -12.53
CA LEU A 65 -6.04 4.71 -11.39
C LEU A 65 -6.85 5.45 -10.31
N ASN A 66 -6.47 6.67 -9.98
CA ASN A 66 -7.27 7.54 -9.14
C ASN A 66 -8.40 8.14 -9.99
N ARG A 67 -9.62 7.66 -9.77
CA ARG A 67 -10.86 8.23 -10.32
C ARG A 67 -11.22 9.58 -9.69
N ILE A 68 -10.22 10.37 -9.34
CA ILE A 68 -10.46 11.73 -8.87
C ILE A 68 -10.93 12.51 -10.09
N ASP A 69 -12.00 13.27 -9.91
CA ASP A 69 -12.48 14.20 -10.91
C ASP A 69 -11.33 15.14 -11.31
N LYS A 70 -10.97 15.17 -12.60
CA LYS A 70 -9.86 15.99 -13.13
C LYS A 70 -10.02 17.47 -12.78
N ASN A 71 -11.25 17.92 -12.51
CA ASN A 71 -11.54 19.30 -12.10
C ASN A 71 -11.41 19.56 -10.59
N LYS A 72 -11.08 18.54 -9.77
CA LYS A 72 -11.04 18.62 -8.30
C LYS A 72 -9.65 18.47 -7.67
N ASN A 73 -8.59 18.24 -8.44
CA ASN A 73 -7.22 18.14 -7.91
C ASN A 73 -6.63 19.54 -7.64
N ALA A 74 -7.10 20.19 -6.58
CA ALA A 74 -6.63 21.51 -6.20
C ALA A 74 -5.24 21.48 -5.54
N GLU A 75 -4.87 20.36 -4.92
CA GLU A 75 -3.58 20.23 -4.23
C GLU A 75 -2.44 19.70 -5.12
N ASP A 76 -2.77 18.95 -6.18
CA ASP A 76 -1.82 18.32 -7.11
C ASP A 76 -1.61 19.12 -8.40
N LYS A 77 -1.42 20.44 -8.26
CA LYS A 77 -1.26 21.34 -9.42
C LYS A 77 0.07 21.20 -10.13
N ASP A 78 1.12 20.82 -9.40
CA ASP A 78 2.44 20.53 -9.96
C ASP A 78 2.60 19.02 -10.01
N LYS A 79 2.43 18.45 -11.20
CA LYS A 79 2.42 17.00 -11.39
C LYS A 79 3.85 16.47 -11.34
N VAL A 80 4.22 15.78 -10.27
CA VAL A 80 5.57 15.21 -10.08
C VAL A 80 5.76 13.93 -10.89
N ALA A 81 6.83 13.86 -11.68
CA ALA A 81 7.05 12.77 -12.64
C ALA A 81 7.02 11.38 -12.00
N ASN A 82 7.63 11.18 -10.83
CA ASN A 82 7.60 9.88 -10.15
C ASN A 82 6.18 9.41 -9.80
N ILE A 83 5.34 10.34 -9.36
CA ILE A 83 3.97 10.04 -8.92
C ILE A 83 3.11 9.70 -10.14
N HIS A 84 3.25 10.44 -11.24
CA HIS A 84 2.40 10.30 -12.43
C HIS A 84 2.90 9.30 -13.46
N TYR A 85 4.21 9.12 -13.62
CA TYR A 85 4.80 8.22 -14.62
C TYR A 85 5.38 6.94 -14.03
N GLY A 86 5.74 6.89 -12.74
CA GLY A 86 6.26 5.66 -12.13
C GLY A 86 5.22 4.55 -12.04
N LEU A 87 5.61 3.31 -12.37
CA LEU A 87 4.71 2.16 -12.28
C LEU A 87 4.18 1.99 -10.84
N PRO A 88 2.86 1.98 -10.63
CA PRO A 88 2.28 1.79 -9.31
C PRO A 88 2.54 0.39 -8.73
N SER A 89 2.55 0.29 -7.40
CA SER A 89 2.60 -0.99 -6.67
C SER A 89 1.74 -0.84 -5.41
N HIS A 90 0.83 -1.78 -5.17
CA HIS A 90 -0.20 -1.61 -4.15
C HIS A 90 -0.25 -2.75 -3.14
N VAL A 91 -0.60 -3.97 -3.57
CA VAL A 91 -0.84 -5.11 -2.66
C VAL A 91 -0.25 -6.38 -3.27
N HIS A 92 0.64 -7.04 -2.54
CA HIS A 92 1.28 -8.28 -2.97
C HIS A 92 1.19 -9.32 -1.85
N GLY A 93 0.57 -10.47 -2.15
CA GLY A 93 0.28 -11.53 -1.19
C GLY A 93 -1.22 -11.76 -1.05
N ASN A 94 -1.61 -12.92 -0.52
CA ASN A 94 -3.02 -13.25 -0.27
C ASN A 94 -3.59 -12.33 0.82
N TYR A 95 -4.09 -11.15 0.42
CA TYR A 95 -4.55 -10.12 1.35
C TYR A 95 -5.81 -10.50 2.12
N LYS A 96 -6.58 -11.50 1.66
CA LYS A 96 -7.79 -11.99 2.34
C LYS A 96 -7.49 -12.94 3.50
N ASP A 97 -6.40 -13.71 3.43
CA ASP A 97 -6.04 -14.72 4.43
C ASP A 97 -4.59 -14.63 4.97
N GLY A 98 -3.87 -13.58 4.59
CA GLY A 98 -2.56 -13.25 5.12
C GLY A 98 -2.50 -13.20 6.66
N SER A 99 -1.32 -13.48 7.18
CA SER A 99 -1.04 -13.48 8.62
C SER A 99 -0.24 -12.26 9.06
N ILE A 100 0.69 -11.80 8.22
CA ILE A 100 1.54 -10.63 8.48
C ILE A 100 1.39 -9.65 7.33
N TYR A 101 1.06 -8.42 7.66
CA TYR A 101 0.87 -7.33 6.71
C TYR A 101 1.96 -6.29 6.96
N LEU A 102 2.87 -6.12 6.02
CA LEU A 102 3.83 -5.02 6.02
C LEU A 102 3.17 -3.81 5.34
N CYS A 103 2.75 -2.85 6.15
CA CYS A 103 2.03 -1.64 5.75
C CYS A 103 3.03 -0.50 5.55
N LEU A 104 3.40 -0.24 4.31
CA LEU A 104 4.27 0.85 3.88
C LEU A 104 3.45 2.06 3.40
N PHE A 105 4.07 3.23 3.27
CA PHE A 105 3.32 4.42 2.82
C PHE A 105 3.12 4.40 1.31
N ASN A 106 4.20 4.22 0.57
CA ASN A 106 4.21 4.18 -0.88
C ASN A 106 5.46 3.44 -1.41
N PRO A 107 5.44 2.94 -2.66
CA PRO A 107 6.62 2.32 -3.24
C PRO A 107 7.73 3.36 -3.42
N ASN A 108 8.94 2.98 -2.99
CA ASN A 108 10.09 3.87 -3.05
C ASN A 108 10.55 4.07 -4.50
N VAL A 109 11.23 5.19 -4.75
CA VAL A 109 11.96 5.46 -6.00
C VAL A 109 13.45 5.42 -5.71
N ILE A 110 14.13 4.48 -6.34
CA ILE A 110 15.59 4.42 -6.31
C ILE A 110 16.11 5.22 -7.51
N GLY A 111 16.95 6.23 -7.26
CA GLY A 111 17.68 6.93 -8.33
C GLY A 111 16.95 8.04 -9.08
N ILE A 112 15.68 8.36 -8.78
CA ILE A 112 14.96 9.49 -9.40
C ILE A 112 14.67 10.59 -8.38
N LEU A 113 14.91 11.84 -8.78
CA LEU A 113 14.58 13.02 -7.96
C LEU A 113 13.07 13.34 -8.01
N ASP A 114 12.49 13.54 -6.83
CA ASP A 114 11.07 13.93 -6.64
C ASP A 114 10.73 15.37 -7.03
N ASN A 115 11.66 16.12 -7.63
CA ASN A 115 11.43 17.50 -8.10
C ASN A 115 11.38 17.61 -9.63
N ASN A 116 11.47 16.50 -10.37
CA ASN A 116 11.12 16.48 -11.78
C ASN A 116 9.59 16.54 -11.92
N LEU A 117 9.10 17.42 -12.79
CA LEU A 117 7.68 17.63 -13.03
C LEU A 117 7.31 17.21 -14.45
N ILE A 118 6.07 16.78 -14.67
CA ILE A 118 5.49 16.59 -16.00
C ILE A 118 4.66 17.82 -16.40
N TYR A 119 4.20 18.56 -15.39
CA TYR A 119 3.49 19.82 -15.54
C TYR A 119 3.78 20.70 -14.33
N LYS A 120 4.07 21.98 -14.59
CA LYS A 120 4.24 23.00 -13.56
C LYS A 120 3.11 24.02 -13.72
N SER A 121 2.34 24.23 -12.65
CA SER A 121 1.27 25.22 -12.66
C SER A 121 1.82 26.64 -12.67
N GLU A 122 1.12 27.56 -13.33
CA GLU A 122 1.53 28.97 -13.46
C GLU A 122 1.71 29.68 -12.11
N SER A 123 0.95 29.25 -11.09
CA SER A 123 1.01 29.80 -9.73
C SER A 123 2.11 29.18 -8.85
N SER A 124 2.84 28.20 -9.35
CA SER A 124 3.81 27.44 -8.56
C SER A 124 5.13 28.18 -8.36
N LYS A 125 5.56 28.22 -7.09
CA LYS A 125 6.89 28.65 -6.68
C LYS A 125 7.90 27.49 -6.60
N LYS A 126 7.49 26.24 -6.87
CA LYS A 126 8.40 25.10 -6.82
C LYS A 126 9.44 25.20 -7.94
N GLU A 127 10.70 25.02 -7.61
CA GLU A 127 11.75 24.81 -8.60
C GLU A 127 11.66 23.39 -9.14
N SER A 128 11.59 23.27 -10.47
CA SER A 128 11.60 22.00 -11.17
C SER A 128 13.03 21.72 -11.63
N ALA A 129 13.57 20.53 -11.35
CA ALA A 129 14.86 20.14 -11.90
C ALA A 129 14.80 19.92 -13.42
N LYS A 130 13.69 19.34 -13.91
CA LYS A 130 13.39 19.17 -15.33
C LYS A 130 11.87 19.01 -15.56
N ILE A 131 11.36 19.53 -16.68
CA ILE A 131 10.07 19.09 -17.23
C ILE A 131 10.32 17.79 -17.99
N CYS A 132 9.80 16.68 -17.47
CA CYS A 132 10.05 15.32 -17.95
C CYS A 132 8.88 14.89 -18.84
N SER A 133 9.15 14.55 -20.10
CA SER A 133 8.19 13.81 -20.93
C SER A 133 8.04 12.36 -20.46
N LEU A 134 7.03 11.67 -20.98
CA LEU A 134 6.84 10.25 -20.72
C LEU A 134 8.04 9.46 -21.27
N GLU A 135 8.44 9.74 -22.51
CA GLU A 135 9.64 9.15 -23.10
C GLU A 135 10.89 9.43 -22.25
N ASP A 136 11.14 10.65 -21.79
CA ASP A 136 12.29 10.98 -20.93
C ASP A 136 12.34 10.13 -19.65
N TYR A 137 11.18 9.85 -19.04
CA TYR A 137 11.08 9.06 -17.82
C TYR A 137 11.42 7.59 -18.06
N TYR A 138 11.11 7.09 -19.26
CA TYR A 138 11.24 5.68 -19.64
C TYR A 138 12.47 5.36 -20.51
N THR A 139 13.18 6.38 -21.02
CA THR A 139 14.40 6.22 -21.85
C THR A 139 15.69 6.23 -21.05
N LYS A 140 15.66 6.77 -19.83
CA LYS A 140 16.75 6.65 -18.86
C LYS A 140 16.32 5.63 -17.82
N PRO A 141 16.80 4.38 -17.88
CA PRO A 141 16.59 3.48 -16.76
C PRO A 141 17.07 4.21 -15.50
N PRO A 142 16.28 4.30 -14.43
CA PRO A 142 16.81 4.62 -13.12
C PRO A 142 17.65 3.45 -12.58
N LEU A 143 18.56 2.92 -13.41
CA LEU A 143 19.55 1.96 -12.97
C LEU A 143 20.67 2.79 -12.35
N LEU A 144 20.53 3.06 -11.05
CA LEU A 144 21.74 3.16 -10.24
C LEU A 144 22.41 1.78 -10.36
N GLU A 145 23.62 1.77 -10.93
CA GLU A 145 24.39 0.57 -11.30
C GLU A 145 24.57 -0.46 -10.17
N ASP A 146 24.20 -0.13 -8.92
CA ASP A 146 24.47 -0.91 -7.72
C ASP A 146 23.23 -1.38 -6.92
N LYS A 147 21.99 -1.12 -7.37
CA LYS A 147 20.77 -1.58 -6.64
C LYS A 147 19.72 -2.16 -7.58
N LYS A 148 19.68 -3.50 -7.65
CA LYS A 148 18.65 -4.26 -8.37
C LYS A 148 17.42 -4.46 -7.48
N ASP A 149 16.28 -3.93 -7.92
CA ASP A 149 14.97 -4.30 -7.38
C ASP A 149 14.32 -5.25 -8.40
N PRO A 150 13.96 -6.51 -8.03
CA PRO A 150 13.37 -7.47 -8.96
C PRO A 150 12.11 -6.97 -9.67
N ILE A 151 11.31 -6.16 -8.98
CA ILE A 151 10.07 -5.59 -9.51
C ILE A 151 10.40 -4.62 -10.64
N ASP A 152 11.46 -3.82 -10.45
CA ASP A 152 11.90 -2.85 -11.46
C ASP A 152 12.59 -3.58 -12.63
N ASP A 153 13.39 -4.62 -12.39
CA ASP A 153 14.05 -5.40 -13.44
C ASP A 153 13.04 -6.12 -14.37
N GLU A 154 12.03 -6.79 -13.81
CA GLU A 154 10.98 -7.43 -14.63
C GLU A 154 10.18 -6.40 -15.43
N PHE A 155 9.83 -5.28 -14.80
CA PHE A 155 9.13 -4.19 -15.47
C PHE A 155 9.92 -3.68 -16.68
N TRP A 156 11.18 -3.27 -16.49
CA TRP A 156 12.00 -2.71 -17.55
C TRP A 156 12.23 -3.71 -18.68
N ARG A 157 12.41 -5.00 -18.37
CA ARG A 157 12.51 -6.06 -19.38
C ARG A 157 11.26 -6.14 -20.26
N ILE A 158 10.07 -6.04 -19.67
CA ILE A 158 8.81 -6.10 -20.41
C ILE A 158 8.62 -4.83 -21.25
N ILE A 159 8.89 -3.65 -20.69
CA ILE A 159 8.75 -2.36 -21.38
C ILE A 159 9.70 -2.27 -22.58
N ASN A 160 10.99 -2.58 -22.38
CA ASN A 160 12.01 -2.46 -23.43
C ASN A 160 11.77 -3.43 -24.60
N SER A 161 11.11 -4.55 -24.35
CA SER A 161 10.75 -5.53 -25.40
C SER A 161 9.38 -5.29 -26.03
N TYR A 162 8.66 -4.21 -25.69
CA TYR A 162 7.28 -3.97 -26.14
C TYR A 162 7.09 -4.13 -27.65
N LYS A 163 7.98 -3.55 -28.46
CA LYS A 163 7.92 -3.61 -29.92
C LYS A 163 7.98 -5.05 -30.47
N GLU A 164 8.60 -5.97 -29.74
CA GLU A 164 8.78 -7.38 -30.13
C GLU A 164 7.55 -8.23 -29.82
N TRP A 165 6.72 -7.84 -28.85
CA TRP A 165 5.57 -8.62 -28.42
C TRP A 165 4.22 -7.96 -28.64
N LYS A 166 4.15 -6.67 -28.97
CA LYS A 166 2.88 -5.92 -29.10
C LYS A 166 1.91 -6.50 -30.12
N ASN A 167 2.43 -7.08 -31.20
CA ASN A 167 1.64 -7.68 -32.28
C ASN A 167 1.45 -9.20 -32.12
N ASP A 168 2.00 -9.81 -31.07
CA ASP A 168 1.82 -11.23 -30.74
C ASP A 168 0.81 -11.33 -29.59
N ASP A 169 -0.43 -11.71 -29.90
CA ASP A 169 -1.52 -11.78 -28.92
C ASP A 169 -1.19 -12.63 -27.69
N LYS A 170 -0.45 -13.73 -27.89
CA LYS A 170 -0.10 -14.65 -26.80
C LYS A 170 0.94 -14.00 -25.89
N LYS A 171 2.03 -13.47 -26.46
CA LYS A 171 3.08 -12.79 -25.66
C LYS A 171 2.52 -11.54 -25.00
N ARG A 172 1.70 -10.76 -25.71
CA ARG A 172 1.01 -9.59 -25.17
C ARG A 172 0.15 -9.92 -23.96
N LYS A 173 -0.71 -10.95 -24.05
CA LYS A 173 -1.54 -11.38 -22.91
C LYS A 173 -0.68 -11.75 -21.70
N VAL A 174 0.40 -12.50 -21.92
CA VAL A 174 1.32 -12.92 -20.84
C VAL A 174 2.02 -11.72 -20.20
N ASN A 175 2.55 -10.80 -21.00
CA ASN A 175 3.29 -9.64 -20.50
C ASN A 175 2.38 -8.64 -19.78
N ILE A 176 1.16 -8.40 -20.28
CA ILE A 176 0.18 -7.57 -19.58
C ILE A 176 -0.22 -8.18 -18.23
N GLU A 177 -0.37 -9.51 -18.15
CA GLU A 177 -0.67 -10.16 -16.87
C GLU A 177 0.49 -10.04 -15.87
N LYS A 178 1.74 -10.17 -16.34
CA LYS A 178 2.91 -9.91 -15.51
C LYS A 178 2.94 -8.48 -14.99
N LEU A 179 2.69 -7.49 -15.85
CA LEU A 179 2.64 -6.08 -15.47
C LEU A 179 1.51 -5.79 -14.46
N LYS A 180 0.34 -6.40 -14.62
CA LYS A 180 -0.75 -6.34 -13.62
C LYS A 180 -0.29 -6.89 -12.27
N ASN A 181 0.42 -8.02 -12.27
CA ASN A 181 0.97 -8.65 -11.07
C ASN A 181 2.07 -7.81 -10.39
N LEU A 182 2.64 -6.81 -11.07
CA LEU A 182 3.53 -5.83 -10.43
C LEU A 182 2.74 -4.76 -9.66
N ILE A 183 1.50 -4.45 -10.06
CA ILE A 183 0.62 -3.52 -9.33
C ILE A 183 -0.08 -4.21 -8.16
N ILE A 184 -0.71 -5.35 -8.41
CA ILE A 184 -1.46 -6.12 -7.42
C ILE A 184 -1.38 -7.62 -7.72
N SER A 185 -1.09 -8.45 -6.73
CA SER A 185 -0.93 -9.90 -6.91
C SER A 185 -1.21 -10.68 -5.63
N ASP A 186 -1.68 -11.92 -5.76
CA ASP A 186 -1.82 -12.85 -4.63
C ASP A 186 -0.48 -13.46 -4.18
N GLU A 187 0.57 -13.32 -4.99
CA GLU A 187 1.92 -13.72 -4.62
C GLU A 187 2.63 -12.57 -3.87
N SER A 188 3.20 -12.88 -2.70
CA SER A 188 3.91 -11.89 -1.90
C SER A 188 5.22 -11.47 -2.58
N THR A 189 5.65 -10.23 -2.33
CA THR A 189 6.94 -9.75 -2.86
C THR A 189 8.10 -10.60 -2.36
N LEU A 190 8.02 -11.09 -1.13
CA LEU A 190 9.03 -11.99 -0.56
C LEU A 190 9.09 -13.34 -1.27
N THR A 191 7.94 -13.93 -1.61
CA THR A 191 7.91 -15.17 -2.40
C THR A 191 8.56 -14.95 -3.77
N LYS A 192 8.33 -13.78 -4.39
CA LYS A 192 9.00 -13.41 -5.65
C LYS A 192 10.52 -13.28 -5.51
N GLU A 193 10.99 -12.58 -4.47
CA GLU A 193 12.43 -12.43 -4.17
C GLU A 193 13.09 -13.78 -3.87
N LEU A 194 12.42 -14.68 -3.14
CA LEU A 194 12.96 -16.02 -2.87
C LEU A 194 13.04 -16.91 -4.11
N LYS A 195 12.11 -16.75 -5.07
CA LYS A 195 12.11 -17.50 -6.33
C LYS A 195 13.15 -16.98 -7.32
N ASN A 196 13.51 -15.70 -7.25
CA ASN A 196 14.40 -15.04 -8.20
C ASN A 196 15.45 -14.15 -7.48
N PRO A 197 16.26 -14.70 -6.56
CA PRO A 197 17.18 -13.91 -5.72
C PRO A 197 18.23 -13.15 -6.54
N GLU A 198 18.56 -13.61 -7.74
CA GLU A 198 19.48 -12.97 -8.69
C GLU A 198 18.98 -11.62 -9.22
N LEU A 199 17.67 -11.37 -9.15
CA LEU A 199 17.04 -10.11 -9.51
C LEU A 199 17.06 -9.10 -8.35
N GLY A 200 17.43 -9.54 -7.14
CA GLY A 200 17.49 -8.72 -5.92
C GLY A 200 16.61 -9.22 -4.77
N THR A 201 16.92 -8.76 -3.56
CA THR A 201 16.34 -9.25 -2.30
C THR A 201 15.97 -8.10 -1.37
N TYR A 202 15.48 -6.97 -1.91
CA TYR A 202 15.26 -5.74 -1.15
C TYR A 202 14.41 -5.94 0.11
N TYR A 203 13.25 -6.58 0.00
CA TYR A 203 12.34 -6.74 1.14
C TYR A 203 12.88 -7.76 2.15
N ILE A 204 13.51 -8.84 1.68
CA ILE A 204 14.26 -9.78 2.51
C ILE A 204 15.32 -9.01 3.31
N ASP A 205 16.21 -8.30 2.65
CA ASP A 205 17.37 -7.66 3.28
C ASP A 205 16.99 -6.51 4.22
N ASN A 206 15.94 -5.75 3.88
CA ASN A 206 15.56 -4.56 4.63
C ASN A 206 14.54 -4.82 5.74
N TYR A 207 13.72 -5.87 5.63
CA TYR A 207 12.62 -6.13 6.58
C TYR A 207 12.63 -7.53 7.18
N PHE A 208 12.98 -8.57 6.42
CA PHE A 208 12.63 -9.94 6.81
C PHE A 208 13.79 -10.92 7.02
N ASP A 209 15.04 -10.54 6.76
CA ASP A 209 16.22 -11.43 6.85
C ASP A 209 16.27 -12.21 8.17
N LYS A 210 16.08 -11.51 9.29
CA LYS A 210 16.08 -12.14 10.63
C LYS A 210 14.91 -13.10 10.89
N LEU A 211 13.81 -12.97 10.16
CA LEU A 211 12.65 -13.85 10.24
C LEU A 211 12.80 -15.04 9.29
N ILE A 212 13.17 -14.79 8.04
CA ILE A 212 13.27 -15.81 6.99
C ILE A 212 14.34 -16.85 7.32
N ASN A 213 15.45 -16.45 7.95
CA ASN A 213 16.49 -17.38 8.39
C ASN A 213 16.00 -18.38 9.45
N LYS A 214 14.82 -18.17 10.04
CA LYS A 214 14.19 -19.05 11.03
C LYS A 214 13.02 -19.88 10.46
N CYS A 215 12.64 -19.66 9.20
CA CYS A 215 11.55 -20.39 8.55
C CYS A 215 11.99 -21.81 8.17
N ALA A 216 11.16 -22.80 8.52
CA ALA A 216 11.40 -24.19 8.14
C ALA A 216 11.09 -24.44 6.66
N ASN A 217 10.07 -23.76 6.13
CA ASN A 217 9.75 -23.74 4.70
C ASN A 217 9.52 -22.29 4.26
N LYS A 218 10.60 -21.66 3.78
CA LYS A 218 10.63 -20.24 3.43
C LYS A 218 9.47 -19.83 2.51
N LEU A 219 9.22 -20.56 1.42
CA LEU A 219 8.15 -20.23 0.46
C LEU A 219 6.75 -20.29 1.09
N LYS A 220 6.43 -21.38 1.80
CA LYS A 220 5.11 -21.54 2.45
C LYS A 220 4.87 -20.48 3.53
N ASP A 221 5.93 -20.04 4.19
CA ASP A 221 5.85 -19.01 5.22
C ASP A 221 5.74 -17.61 4.61
N THR A 222 6.42 -17.32 3.50
CA THR A 222 6.33 -16.03 2.81
C THR A 222 5.02 -15.83 2.06
N ASP A 223 4.32 -16.91 1.68
CA ASP A 223 2.96 -16.82 1.10
C ASP A 223 1.91 -16.29 2.09
N LYS A 224 2.23 -16.26 3.40
CA LYS A 224 1.38 -15.66 4.44
C LYS A 224 1.66 -14.18 4.67
N ILE A 225 2.67 -13.62 4.00
CA ILE A 225 3.07 -12.24 4.13
C ILE A 225 2.39 -11.44 3.03
N VAL A 226 1.88 -10.27 3.40
CA VAL A 226 1.24 -9.34 2.48
C VAL A 226 1.98 -8.01 2.58
N ASN A 227 2.51 -7.56 1.46
CA ASN A 227 3.09 -6.23 1.32
C ASN A 227 1.96 -5.29 0.86
N MET A 228 1.75 -4.18 1.56
CA MET A 228 0.72 -3.20 1.21
C MET A 228 1.28 -1.79 1.27
N GLU A 229 0.94 -1.01 0.27
CA GLU A 229 1.21 0.43 0.21
C GLU A 229 -0.08 1.19 0.49
N LEU A 230 -0.04 2.21 1.35
CA LEU A 230 -1.22 3.08 1.54
C LEU A 230 -1.56 3.84 0.26
N CYS A 231 -0.54 4.29 -0.46
CA CYS A 231 -0.66 5.02 -1.70
C CYS A 231 0.25 4.34 -2.73
N PRO A 232 -0.27 3.79 -3.83
CA PRO A 232 0.56 2.97 -4.71
C PRO A 232 1.44 3.76 -5.68
N PHE A 233 1.39 5.10 -5.64
CA PHE A 233 2.16 5.94 -6.53
C PHE A 233 3.57 6.19 -5.97
N ARG A 234 4.54 6.15 -6.88
CA ARG A 234 5.94 6.19 -6.53
C ARG A 234 6.38 7.59 -6.10
N SER A 235 7.11 7.66 -5.00
CA SER A 235 7.66 8.90 -4.44
C SER A 235 8.79 8.56 -3.48
N LYS A 236 9.83 9.40 -3.43
CA LYS A 236 10.91 9.31 -2.43
C LYS A 236 10.43 9.82 -1.08
N ASN A 237 9.58 10.85 -1.09
CA ASN A 237 9.07 11.50 0.11
C ASN A 237 7.54 11.41 0.19
N ALA A 238 7.04 11.00 1.35
CA ALA A 238 5.60 10.90 1.58
C ALA A 238 4.87 12.26 1.43
N SER A 239 5.56 13.36 1.73
CA SER A 239 5.04 14.72 1.62
C SER A 239 4.81 15.20 0.19
N THR A 240 5.37 14.51 -0.81
CA THR A 240 5.18 14.84 -2.23
C THR A 240 3.79 14.41 -2.71
N ILE A 241 3.19 13.41 -2.07
CA ILE A 241 1.84 12.93 -2.37
C ILE A 241 0.81 13.92 -1.78
N SER A 242 -0.04 14.50 -2.63
CA SER A 242 -1.13 15.38 -2.19
C SER A 242 -2.22 14.63 -1.42
N ASN A 243 -3.04 15.33 -0.64
CA ASN A 243 -4.14 14.67 0.07
C ASN A 243 -5.22 14.18 -0.90
N ASP A 244 -5.40 14.85 -2.04
CA ASP A 244 -6.34 14.43 -3.09
C ASP A 244 -5.95 13.04 -3.61
N ILE A 245 -4.67 12.84 -3.94
CA ILE A 245 -4.13 11.53 -4.36
C ILE A 245 -4.28 10.52 -3.23
N LEU A 246 -3.93 10.89 -2.00
CA LEU A 246 -3.97 10.01 -0.85
C LEU A 246 -5.40 9.55 -0.50
N LYS A 247 -6.42 10.39 -0.70
CA LYS A 247 -7.82 10.10 -0.34
C LYS A 247 -8.61 9.36 -1.42
N SER A 248 -7.92 8.76 -2.39
CA SER A 248 -8.53 8.00 -3.49
C SER A 248 -9.16 6.67 -3.04
N GLU A 249 -10.02 6.10 -3.89
CA GLU A 249 -10.60 4.77 -3.68
C GLU A 249 -9.53 3.68 -3.53
N ILE A 250 -8.40 3.86 -4.21
CA ILE A 250 -7.27 2.94 -4.16
C ILE A 250 -6.62 2.96 -2.78
N SER A 251 -6.30 4.12 -2.24
CA SER A 251 -5.70 4.16 -0.90
C SER A 251 -6.66 3.66 0.19
N LEU A 252 -7.97 3.90 0.02
CA LEU A 252 -8.98 3.36 0.94
C LEU A 252 -9.06 1.84 0.90
N PHE A 253 -8.78 1.21 -0.25
CA PHE A 253 -8.79 -0.24 -0.39
C PHE A 253 -7.77 -0.90 0.53
N ALA A 254 -6.56 -0.34 0.67
CA ALA A 254 -5.57 -0.82 1.64
C ALA A 254 -6.11 -0.82 3.08
N CYS A 255 -6.85 0.21 3.48
CA CYS A 255 -7.50 0.25 4.79
C CYS A 255 -8.66 -0.75 4.90
N TYR A 256 -9.44 -0.96 3.84
CA TYR A 256 -10.50 -1.95 3.84
C TYR A 256 -9.97 -3.37 4.00
N ILE A 257 -8.79 -3.70 3.47
CA ILE A 257 -8.13 -4.99 3.73
C ILE A 257 -7.90 -5.16 5.24
N ILE A 258 -7.37 -4.14 5.92
CA ILE A 258 -7.13 -4.18 7.37
C ILE A 258 -8.43 -4.43 8.14
N TRP A 259 -9.49 -3.67 7.81
CA TRP A 259 -10.81 -3.82 8.43
C TRP A 259 -11.45 -5.18 8.20
N TYR A 260 -11.36 -5.68 6.97
CA TYR A 260 -11.85 -7.00 6.61
C TYR A 260 -11.17 -8.10 7.45
N ARG A 261 -9.84 -8.06 7.55
CA ARG A 261 -9.06 -9.07 8.29
C ARG A 261 -9.32 -9.03 9.79
N ILE A 262 -9.42 -7.84 10.37
CA ILE A 262 -9.81 -7.68 11.78
C ILE A 262 -11.23 -8.22 11.99
N GLY A 263 -12.18 -7.87 11.12
CA GLY A 263 -13.55 -8.37 11.16
C GLY A 263 -13.63 -9.89 11.08
N LYS A 264 -12.86 -10.51 10.17
CA LYS A 264 -12.77 -11.97 10.01
C LYS A 264 -12.28 -12.65 11.29
N TYR A 265 -11.26 -12.09 11.94
CA TYR A 265 -10.75 -12.60 13.22
C TYR A 265 -11.72 -12.39 14.39
N ILE A 266 -12.38 -11.23 14.47
CA ILE A 266 -13.40 -10.97 15.51
C ILE A 266 -14.56 -11.96 15.38
N ASN A 267 -15.01 -12.23 14.16
CA ASN A 267 -16.10 -13.17 13.88
C ASN A 267 -15.71 -14.62 14.22
N ASN A 268 -14.46 -15.02 13.94
CA ASN A 268 -13.95 -16.35 14.25
C ASN A 268 -12.53 -16.29 14.83
N LYS A 269 -12.44 -16.28 16.17
CA LYS A 269 -11.17 -16.22 16.91
C LYS A 269 -10.27 -17.45 16.75
N ASN A 270 -10.77 -18.53 16.13
CA ASN A 270 -9.95 -19.70 15.79
C ASN A 270 -9.12 -19.49 14.52
N THR A 271 -9.39 -18.41 13.76
CA THR A 271 -8.55 -18.03 12.61
C THR A 271 -7.24 -17.40 13.08
N ASN A 272 -6.22 -17.40 12.21
CA ASN A 272 -4.95 -16.74 12.51
C ASN A 272 -5.18 -15.24 12.72
N LYS A 273 -4.82 -14.76 13.91
CA LYS A 273 -4.85 -13.33 14.25
C LYS A 273 -3.95 -12.55 13.29
N PRO A 274 -4.48 -11.56 12.54
CA PRO A 274 -3.65 -10.77 11.64
C PRO A 274 -2.74 -9.83 12.42
N ILE A 275 -1.51 -9.65 11.91
CA ILE A 275 -0.53 -8.70 12.44
C ILE A 275 -0.27 -7.63 11.37
N PHE A 276 -0.42 -6.36 11.74
CA PHE A 276 -0.11 -5.24 10.84
C PHE A 276 1.11 -4.49 11.34
N ILE A 277 2.11 -4.33 10.49
CA ILE A 277 3.39 -3.68 10.81
C ILE A 277 3.52 -2.42 9.97
N PHE A 278 3.43 -1.26 10.60
CA PHE A 278 3.41 0.03 9.91
C PHE A 278 4.77 0.69 9.82
N ARG A 279 5.10 1.18 8.62
CA ARG A 279 6.06 2.24 8.38
C ARG A 279 5.26 3.53 8.15
N SER A 280 5.50 4.56 8.97
CA SER A 280 4.77 5.84 8.94
C SER A 280 3.28 5.74 9.30
N TYR A 281 2.97 5.18 10.48
CA TYR A 281 1.59 4.96 10.95
C TYR A 281 0.70 6.22 10.95
N SER A 282 1.24 7.43 11.17
CA SER A 282 0.42 8.65 11.21
C SER A 282 -0.40 8.88 9.92
N LYS A 283 0.16 8.55 8.75
CA LYS A 283 -0.57 8.66 7.47
C LYS A 283 -1.64 7.57 7.33
N TRP A 284 -1.37 6.39 7.86
CA TRP A 284 -2.35 5.31 7.92
C TRP A 284 -3.49 5.63 8.87
N GLU A 285 -3.22 6.25 10.02
CA GLU A 285 -4.21 6.57 11.05
C GLU A 285 -5.35 7.44 10.50
N ASP A 286 -5.02 8.51 9.78
CA ASP A 286 -6.00 9.39 9.13
C ASP A 286 -6.91 8.62 8.15
N MET A 287 -6.30 7.74 7.35
CA MET A 287 -7.01 6.95 6.33
C MET A 287 -7.81 5.80 6.94
N LEU A 288 -7.34 5.21 8.04
CA LEU A 288 -8.07 4.24 8.85
C LEU A 288 -9.32 4.89 9.47
N GLU A 289 -9.20 6.10 10.01
CA GLU A 289 -10.33 6.88 10.51
C GLU A 289 -11.36 7.14 9.39
N ASP A 290 -10.91 7.67 8.25
CA ASP A 290 -11.78 8.02 7.13
C ASP A 290 -12.47 6.79 6.52
N SER A 291 -11.75 5.69 6.36
CA SER A 291 -12.30 4.45 5.82
C SER A 291 -13.32 3.81 6.76
N LEU A 292 -13.07 3.80 8.08
CA LEU A 292 -14.03 3.26 9.05
C LEU A 292 -15.27 4.16 9.18
N TYR A 293 -15.09 5.49 9.10
CA TYR A 293 -16.19 6.45 9.05
C TYR A 293 -17.09 6.22 7.82
N LYS A 294 -16.48 5.99 6.64
CA LYS A 294 -17.19 5.62 5.41
C LYS A 294 -17.88 4.25 5.52
N LEU A 295 -17.22 3.25 6.10
CA LEU A 295 -17.77 1.91 6.29
C LEU A 295 -19.05 1.94 7.16
N ASN A 296 -19.09 2.84 8.14
CA ASN A 296 -20.24 3.04 9.02
C ASN A 296 -21.26 4.06 8.48
N ASN A 297 -21.27 4.31 7.16
CA ASN A 297 -22.18 5.25 6.50
C ASN A 297 -22.19 6.64 7.15
N LYS A 298 -21.05 7.07 7.72
CA LYS A 298 -20.89 8.37 8.38
C LYS A 298 -21.77 8.57 9.63
N LYS A 299 -22.35 7.50 10.18
CA LYS A 299 -23.29 7.55 11.32
C LYS A 299 -22.60 7.57 12.69
N ILE A 300 -21.36 7.10 12.78
CA ILE A 300 -20.55 7.11 14.01
C ILE A 300 -19.56 8.26 13.93
N THR A 301 -19.42 9.04 15.01
CA THR A 301 -18.55 10.22 15.01
C THR A 301 -17.07 9.82 14.89
N LYS A 302 -16.27 10.70 14.28
CA LYS A 302 -14.81 10.52 14.17
C LYS A 302 -14.11 10.41 15.53
N ILE A 303 -14.63 11.06 16.56
CA ILE A 303 -14.11 10.97 17.94
C ILE A 303 -14.18 9.51 18.44
N ILE A 304 -15.35 8.89 18.35
CA ILE A 304 -15.56 7.50 18.78
C ILE A 304 -14.72 6.53 17.93
N ILE A 305 -14.60 6.81 16.63
CA ILE A 305 -13.75 6.03 15.72
C ILE A 305 -12.28 6.07 16.17
N ARG A 306 -11.75 7.24 16.55
CA ARG A 306 -10.36 7.36 17.04
C ARG A 306 -10.13 6.59 18.34
N GLU A 307 -11.09 6.63 19.26
CA GLU A 307 -11.04 5.85 20.49
C GLU A 307 -11.01 4.34 20.19
N TYR A 308 -11.84 3.89 19.25
CA TYR A 308 -11.86 2.50 18.82
C TYR A 308 -10.58 2.08 18.07
N ILE A 309 -10.04 2.94 17.21
CA ILE A 309 -8.74 2.72 16.55
C ILE A 309 -7.63 2.55 17.58
N THR A 310 -7.66 3.30 18.69
CA THR A 310 -6.70 3.12 19.79
C THR A 310 -6.77 1.72 20.39
N LYS A 311 -7.98 1.17 20.59
CA LYS A 311 -8.17 -0.23 21.02
C LYS A 311 -7.60 -1.22 20.01
N ILE A 312 -7.97 -1.09 18.73
CA ILE A 312 -7.47 -1.95 17.65
C ILE A 312 -5.95 -1.90 17.56
N ARG A 313 -5.37 -0.71 17.64
CA ARG A 313 -3.94 -0.47 17.52
C ARG A 313 -3.14 -1.23 18.58
N ASN A 314 -3.61 -1.24 19.82
CA ASN A 314 -2.97 -1.98 20.91
C ASN A 314 -3.06 -3.51 20.72
N GLU A 315 -4.08 -3.97 20.01
CA GLU A 315 -4.36 -5.39 19.83
C GLU A 315 -3.68 -6.02 18.60
N PHE A 316 -3.66 -5.30 17.46
CA PHE A 316 -3.29 -5.84 16.15
C PHE A 316 -2.05 -5.19 15.53
N PHE A 317 -1.67 -3.99 15.97
CA PHE A 317 -0.70 -3.17 15.25
C PHE A 317 0.68 -3.14 15.92
N TYR A 318 1.70 -3.11 15.09
CA TYR A 318 3.08 -2.83 15.43
C TYR A 318 3.61 -1.73 14.53
N HIS A 319 4.68 -1.05 14.96
CA HIS A 319 5.35 -0.05 14.13
C HIS A 319 6.86 -0.08 14.35
N PHE A 320 7.58 0.52 13.39
CA PHE A 320 9.00 0.84 13.54
C PHE A 320 9.15 2.19 14.25
N PRO A 321 9.80 2.25 15.42
CA PRO A 321 10.08 3.53 16.10
C PRO A 321 11.31 4.24 15.50
N ASN A 322 12.16 3.51 14.76
CA ASN A 322 13.43 3.96 14.24
C ASN A 322 13.43 3.92 12.70
N GLN A 323 14.45 4.51 12.08
CA GLN A 323 14.60 4.51 10.61
C GLN A 323 14.81 3.12 10.01
N SER A 324 15.35 2.16 10.77
CA SER A 324 15.56 0.78 10.32
C SER A 324 14.23 0.04 10.20
N GLY A 325 13.95 -0.48 9.00
CA GLY A 325 12.77 -1.32 8.71
C GLY A 325 12.92 -2.80 9.09
N MET A 326 14.07 -3.21 9.65
CA MET A 326 14.32 -4.63 9.92
C MET A 326 13.39 -5.15 11.01
N ILE A 327 12.54 -6.12 10.69
CA ILE A 327 11.63 -6.75 11.65
C ILE A 327 12.45 -7.61 12.61
N SER A 328 12.53 -7.15 13.85
CA SER A 328 13.24 -7.82 14.92
C SER A 328 12.74 -7.35 16.29
N SER A 329 13.03 -8.11 17.34
CA SER A 329 12.65 -7.77 18.71
C SER A 329 13.17 -6.42 19.20
N LYS A 330 14.23 -5.88 18.58
CA LYS A 330 14.81 -4.57 18.92
C LYS A 330 14.16 -3.40 18.16
N ASN A 331 13.58 -3.66 16.99
CA ASN A 331 13.12 -2.63 16.05
C ASN A 331 11.59 -2.61 15.87
N LEU A 332 10.88 -3.61 16.38
CA LEU A 332 9.42 -3.65 16.32
C LEU A 332 8.84 -3.33 17.70
N ARG A 333 7.93 -2.35 17.77
CA ARG A 333 7.24 -1.98 19.01
C ARG A 333 5.73 -2.08 18.82
N LYS A 334 5.05 -2.47 19.90
CA LYS A 334 3.61 -2.24 20.04
C LYS A 334 3.38 -0.78 20.39
N PHE A 335 2.19 -0.29 20.02
CA PHE A 335 1.70 0.96 20.57
C PHE A 335 1.36 0.76 22.05
N VAL A 336 1.75 1.73 22.87
CA VAL A 336 1.49 1.75 24.31
C VAL A 336 0.24 2.60 24.55
N SER A 337 -0.66 2.14 25.43
CA SER A 337 -1.83 2.95 25.80
C SER A 337 -1.42 4.15 26.66
N GLU A 338 -2.23 5.22 26.71
CA GLU A 338 -1.98 6.35 27.62
C GLU A 338 -1.93 5.90 29.08
N GLU A 339 -2.82 4.99 29.49
CA GLU A 339 -2.84 4.42 30.84
C GLU A 339 -1.56 3.65 31.17
N GLU A 340 -1.06 2.85 30.24
CA GLU A 340 0.18 2.09 30.40
C GLU A 340 1.38 3.04 30.46
N PHE A 341 1.40 4.08 29.63
CA PHE A 341 2.42 5.12 29.67
C PHE A 341 2.41 5.90 30.99
N ASP A 342 1.23 6.27 31.48
CA ASP A 342 1.06 6.95 32.77
C ASP A 342 1.47 6.06 33.94
N HIS A 343 1.18 4.75 33.87
CA HIS A 343 1.64 3.78 34.85
C HIS A 343 3.18 3.72 34.86
N ILE A 344 3.82 3.62 33.70
CA ILE A 344 5.28 3.66 33.54
C ILE A 344 5.85 4.97 34.13
N ARG A 345 5.28 6.12 33.76
CA ARG A 345 5.71 7.45 34.24
C ARG A 345 5.60 7.58 35.77
N LYS A 346 4.51 7.09 36.35
CA LYS A 346 4.30 7.07 37.82
C LYS A 346 5.33 6.19 38.52
N ASN A 347 5.72 5.07 37.91
CA ASN A 347 6.73 4.18 38.50
C ASN A 347 8.15 4.77 38.43
N ILE A 348 8.51 5.52 37.37
CA ILE A 348 9.80 6.23 37.29
C ILE A 348 9.91 7.31 38.39
N LYS A 349 8.84 8.10 38.60
CA LYS A 349 8.82 9.11 39.68
C LYS A 349 8.94 8.52 41.09
N LYS A 350 8.53 7.26 41.28
CA LYS A 350 8.69 6.56 42.57
C LYS A 350 10.12 6.07 42.80
N SER A 351 10.91 5.83 41.74
CA SER A 351 12.32 5.44 41.87
C SER A 351 13.28 6.60 42.10
N GLU A 352 12.88 7.84 41.78
CA GLU A 352 13.70 9.04 42.02
C GLU A 352 13.55 9.62 43.45
N ASN A 353 12.54 9.15 44.21
CA ASN A 353 12.28 9.56 45.59
C ASN A 353 12.74 8.51 46.63
N LYS A 354 13.66 7.62 46.24
CA LYS A 354 14.40 6.72 47.12
C LYS A 354 15.89 6.99 46.93
#